data_AF-A0A962IRU2-F1
#
_entry.id   AF-A0A962IRU2-F1
#
_cell.length_a   1.000
_cell.length_b   1.000
_cell.length_c   1.000
_cell.angle_alpha   90.00
_cell.angle_beta   90.00
_cell.angle_gamma   90.00
#
_symmetry.space_group_name_H-M   'P 1'
#
loop_
_entity.id
_entity.type
_entity.pdbx_description
1 polymer ?
#
loop_
_entity_poly.entity_id
_entity_poly.type
_entity_poly.pdbx_seq_one_letter_code
_entity_poly.pdbx_strand_id
1 'polypeptide(L)'
;KRVDGRSDIFSLGVVLYQLCSGSLPFRGESMATLMYSIVHDAPQDIKVARPDIPPVLRKVIHNAIGKKPDKRYQSGKKMAEHLKICLERIRAESGETAA
;
A
#
# COMPACT_ATOMS: atom_id res chain seq x y z
N LYS A 1 -13.49 2.88 -18.08
CA LYS A 1 -13.66 3.72 -16.86
C LYS A 1 -12.72 4.92 -17.00
N ARG A 2 -13.14 6.15 -16.68
CA ARG A 2 -12.26 7.32 -16.71
C ARG A 2 -11.22 7.20 -15.58
N VAL A 3 -9.96 7.49 -15.88
CA VAL A 3 -8.88 7.55 -14.88
C VAL A 3 -9.09 8.80 -14.02
N ASP A 4 -8.89 8.66 -12.71
CA ASP A 4 -8.95 9.74 -11.73
C ASP A 4 -7.80 9.61 -10.72
N GLY A 5 -7.72 10.54 -9.75
CA GLY A 5 -6.64 10.59 -8.76
C GLY A 5 -6.48 9.33 -7.89
N ARG A 6 -7.43 8.38 -7.92
CA ARG A 6 -7.25 7.07 -7.26
C ARG A 6 -6.27 6.16 -7.99
N SER A 7 -5.85 6.54 -9.20
CA SER A 7 -4.69 5.96 -9.87
C SER A 7 -3.39 6.30 -9.13
N ASP A 8 -3.20 7.56 -8.73
CA ASP A 8 -2.01 7.97 -7.96
C ASP A 8 -1.98 7.32 -6.58
N ILE A 9 -3.14 7.16 -5.93
CA ILE A 9 -3.26 6.43 -4.66
C ILE A 9 -2.79 4.98 -4.81
N PHE A 10 -3.14 4.33 -5.91
CA PHE A 10 -2.68 2.96 -6.18
C PHE A 10 -1.17 2.91 -6.38
N SER A 11 -0.62 3.78 -7.25
CA SER A 11 0.81 3.85 -7.51
C SER A 11 1.61 4.17 -6.24
N LEU A 12 1.15 5.13 -5.43
CA LEU A 12 1.75 5.44 -4.13
C LEU A 12 1.69 4.25 -3.17
N GLY A 13 0.59 3.50 -3.16
CA GLY A 13 0.47 2.26 -2.38
C GLY A 13 1.50 1.21 -2.79
N VAL A 14 1.75 1.06 -4.10
CA VAL A 14 2.78 0.15 -4.64
C VAL A 14 4.18 0.60 -4.25
N VAL A 15 4.49 1.90 -4.38
CA VAL A 15 5.77 2.47 -3.94
C VAL A 15 5.98 2.26 -2.44
N LEU A 16 4.96 2.53 -1.62
CA LEU A 16 5.03 2.32 -0.18
C LEU A 16 5.25 0.85 0.17
N TYR A 17 4.55 -0.08 -0.50
CA TYR A 17 4.79 -1.52 -0.36
C TYR A 17 6.27 -1.85 -0.61
N GLN A 18 6.85 -1.32 -1.68
CA GLN A 18 8.23 -1.58 -2.07
C GLN A 18 9.23 -0.98 -1.10
N LEU A 19 9.03 0.27 -0.66
CA LEU A 19 9.89 0.90 0.34
C LEU A 19 9.88 0.13 1.66
N CYS A 20 8.73 -0.43 2.04
CA CYS A 20 8.62 -1.18 3.29
C CYS A 20 9.22 -2.58 3.21
N SER A 21 9.23 -3.23 2.03
CA SER A 21 9.55 -4.66 1.91
C SER A 21 10.70 -5.02 0.97
N GLY A 22 11.19 -4.07 0.17
CA GLY A 22 12.14 -4.32 -0.92
C GLY A 22 11.56 -5.10 -2.11
N SER A 23 10.29 -5.50 -2.06
CA SER A 23 9.61 -6.30 -3.09
C SER A 23 8.44 -5.55 -3.72
N LEU A 24 7.97 -5.98 -4.89
CA LEU A 24 6.74 -5.48 -5.49
C LEU A 24 5.53 -6.37 -5.13
N PRO A 25 4.31 -5.81 -5.05
CA PRO A 25 3.09 -6.58 -4.77
C PRO A 25 2.57 -7.37 -5.98
N PHE A 26 3.05 -7.06 -7.19
CA PHE A 26 2.72 -7.73 -8.45
C PHE A 26 4.00 -8.09 -9.18
N ARG A 27 4.00 -9.22 -9.91
CA ARG A 27 5.15 -9.71 -10.67
C ARG A 27 4.68 -10.31 -12.00
N GLY A 28 5.57 -10.35 -12.98
CA GLY A 28 5.35 -11.00 -14.26
C GLY A 28 6.69 -11.14 -15.00
N GLU A 29 6.83 -12.20 -15.79
CA GLU A 29 8.04 -12.50 -16.56
C GLU A 29 8.21 -11.60 -17.80
N SER A 30 7.11 -10.98 -18.23
CA SER A 30 7.05 -9.98 -19.30
C SER A 30 6.14 -8.82 -18.92
N MET A 31 6.22 -7.70 -19.66
CA MET A 31 5.31 -6.57 -19.49
C MET A 31 3.84 -6.96 -19.63
N ALA A 32 3.51 -7.84 -20.59
CA ALA A 32 2.15 -8.33 -20.77
C ALA A 32 1.64 -9.09 -19.53
N THR A 33 2.45 -10.00 -18.98
CA THR A 33 2.09 -10.76 -17.78
C THR A 33 2.03 -9.89 -16.52
N LEU A 34 2.90 -8.88 -16.40
CA LEU A 34 2.86 -7.93 -15.29
C LEU A 34 1.58 -7.08 -15.35
N MET A 35 1.24 -6.55 -16.52
CA MET A 35 -0.02 -5.80 -16.70
C MET A 35 -1.24 -6.67 -16.39
N TYR A 36 -1.23 -7.93 -16.84
CA TYR A 36 -2.28 -8.89 -16.48
C TYR A 36 -2.40 -9.02 -14.96
N SER A 37 -1.29 -9.24 -14.26
CA SER A 37 -1.28 -9.39 -12.79
C SER A 37 -1.77 -8.12 -12.07
N ILE A 38 -1.36 -6.93 -12.55
CA ILE A 38 -1.83 -5.64 -12.03
C ILE A 38 -3.35 -5.46 -12.22
N VAL A 39 -3.94 -6.01 -13.26
CA VAL A 39 -5.39 -5.91 -13.50
C VAL A 39 -6.18 -6.99 -12.77
N HIS A 40 -5.71 -8.23 -12.75
CA HIS A 40 -6.51 -9.40 -12.41
C HIS A 40 -6.14 -10.04 -11.06
N ASP A 41 -4.86 -10.16 -10.73
CA ASP A 41 -4.41 -10.96 -9.58
C ASP A 41 -4.45 -10.17 -8.28
N ALA A 42 -4.81 -10.78 -7.16
CA ALA A 42 -4.68 -10.11 -5.86
C ALA A 42 -3.20 -9.72 -5.59
N PRO A 43 -2.94 -8.53 -5.00
CA PRO A 43 -1.59 -8.18 -4.58
C PRO A 43 -1.08 -9.20 -3.57
N GLN A 44 0.19 -9.57 -3.68
CA GLN A 44 0.84 -10.36 -2.64
C GLN A 44 0.74 -9.61 -1.30
N ASP A 45 0.36 -10.31 -0.24
CA ASP A 45 0.33 -9.71 1.09
C ASP A 45 1.76 -9.36 1.52
N ILE A 46 1.95 -8.11 1.96
CA ILE A 46 3.25 -7.59 2.38
C ILE A 46 3.86 -8.40 3.52
N LYS A 47 3.05 -9.08 4.33
CA LYS A 47 3.55 -10.00 5.37
C LYS A 47 4.43 -11.13 4.83
N VAL A 48 4.25 -11.52 3.58
CA VAL A 48 5.09 -12.55 2.94
C VAL A 48 6.52 -12.03 2.77
N ALA A 49 6.69 -10.75 2.42
CA ALA A 49 8.00 -10.13 2.20
C ALA A 49 8.57 -9.46 3.47
N ARG A 50 7.70 -9.00 4.38
CA ARG A 50 8.05 -8.35 5.64
C ARG A 50 7.11 -8.82 6.77
N PRO A 51 7.42 -9.94 7.45
CA PRO A 51 6.54 -10.51 8.48
C PRO A 51 6.31 -9.62 9.71
N ASP A 52 7.30 -8.79 10.05
CA ASP A 52 7.33 -7.86 11.20
C ASP A 52 6.59 -6.54 10.94
N ILE A 53 6.01 -6.34 9.75
CA ILE A 53 5.38 -5.06 9.40
C ILE A 53 4.26 -4.69 10.40
N PRO A 54 4.23 -3.43 10.90
CA PRO A 54 3.17 -2.96 11.77
C PRO A 54 1.77 -3.18 11.16
N PRO A 55 0.81 -3.78 11.88
CA PRO A 55 -0.51 -4.11 11.34
C PRO A 55 -1.27 -2.90 10.77
N VAL A 56 -1.07 -1.73 11.39
CA VAL A 56 -1.68 -0.47 10.95
C VAL A 56 -1.18 -0.02 9.58
N LEU A 57 0.14 -0.17 9.33
CA LEU A 57 0.75 0.18 8.05
C LEU A 57 0.36 -0.80 6.96
N ARG A 58 0.33 -2.11 7.27
CA ARG A 58 -0.19 -3.14 6.35
C ARG A 58 -1.60 -2.80 5.87
N LYS A 59 -2.49 -2.36 6.77
CA LYS A 59 -3.86 -1.98 6.42
C LYS A 59 -3.91 -0.78 5.46
N VAL A 60 -3.06 0.22 5.66
CA VAL A 60 -2.96 1.36 4.75
C VAL A 60 -2.53 0.92 3.36
N ILE A 61 -1.47 0.12 3.27
CA ILE A 61 -0.96 -0.41 1.99
C ILE A 61 -2.04 -1.21 1.27
N HIS A 62 -2.69 -2.16 1.96
CA HIS A 62 -3.75 -3.00 1.40
C HIS A 62 -4.91 -2.17 0.84
N ASN A 63 -5.35 -1.14 1.58
CA ASN A 63 -6.41 -0.25 1.12
C ASN A 63 -5.99 0.55 -0.12
N ALA A 64 -4.73 0.98 -0.22
CA ALA A 64 -4.25 1.75 -1.37
C ALA A 64 -4.16 0.91 -2.65
N ILE A 65 -3.67 -0.33 -2.55
CA ILE A 65 -3.41 -1.22 -3.70
C ILE A 65 -4.60 -2.14 -4.07
N GLY A 66 -5.77 -1.90 -3.48
CA GLY A 66 -6.98 -2.68 -3.77
C GLY A 66 -7.42 -2.57 -5.24
N LYS A 67 -7.93 -3.66 -5.82
CA LYS A 67 -8.31 -3.67 -7.25
C LYS A 67 -9.50 -2.79 -7.59
N LYS A 68 -10.47 -2.72 -6.68
CA LYS A 68 -11.68 -1.92 -6.83
C LYS A 68 -11.38 -0.47 -6.43
N PRO A 69 -11.41 0.53 -7.35
CA PRO A 69 -11.09 1.92 -7.02
C PRO A 69 -11.98 2.52 -5.92
N ASP A 70 -13.22 2.08 -5.82
CA ASP A 70 -14.20 2.43 -4.76
C ASP A 70 -13.82 1.87 -3.39
N LYS A 71 -12.97 0.85 -3.32
CA LYS A 71 -12.42 0.31 -2.07
C LYS A 71 -11.10 0.95 -1.67
N ARG A 72 -10.49 1.77 -2.54
CA ARG A 72 -9.29 2.54 -2.22
C ARG A 72 -9.62 3.76 -1.37
N TYR A 73 -8.58 4.45 -0.92
CA TYR A 73 -8.75 5.83 -0.48
C TYR A 73 -9.36 6.66 -1.62
N GLN A 74 -10.38 7.45 -1.29
CA GLN A 74 -11.02 8.33 -2.28
C GLN A 74 -10.28 9.67 -2.42
N SER A 75 -9.31 9.96 -1.54
CA SER A 75 -8.45 11.15 -1.64
C SER A 75 -7.08 10.88 -1.01
N GLY A 76 -6.05 11.55 -1.55
CA GLY A 76 -4.71 11.52 -0.97
C GLY A 76 -4.69 12.08 0.46
N LYS A 77 -5.52 13.09 0.77
CA LYS A 77 -5.69 13.63 2.12
C LYS A 77 -6.09 12.52 3.11
N LYS A 78 -7.04 11.65 2.74
CA LYS A 78 -7.48 10.57 3.63
C LYS A 78 -6.39 9.53 3.88
N MET A 79 -5.62 9.19 2.84
CA MET A 79 -4.47 8.30 2.98
C MET A 79 -3.40 8.91 3.89
N ALA A 80 -3.10 10.21 3.73
CA ALA A 80 -2.13 10.93 4.55
C ALA A 80 -2.54 10.99 6.04
N GLU A 81 -3.82 11.24 6.34
CA GLU A 81 -4.35 11.18 7.71
C GLU A 81 -4.08 9.81 8.37
N HIS A 82 -4.33 8.72 7.64
CA HIS A 82 -4.09 7.37 8.18
C HIS A 82 -2.61 7.04 8.32
N LEU A 83 -1.75 7.53 7.42
CA LEU A 83 -0.29 7.39 7.54
C LEU A 83 0.24 8.10 8.78
N LYS A 84 -0.26 9.31 9.10
CA LYS A 84 0.09 10.02 10.34
C LYS A 84 -0.29 9.20 11.56
N ILE A 85 -1.51 8.65 11.61
CA ILE A 85 -1.94 7.77 12.71
C ILE A 85 -1.04 6.53 12.83
N CYS A 86 -0.61 5.94 11.70
CA CYS A 86 0.32 4.82 11.72
C CYS A 86 1.66 5.20 12.34
N LEU A 87 2.20 6.37 11.96
CA LEU A 87 3.47 6.87 12.48
C LEU A 87 3.42 7.06 14.00
N GLU A 88 2.35 7.70 14.51
CA GLU A 88 2.19 7.91 15.95
C GLU A 88 2.11 6.57 16.72
N ARG A 89 1.40 5.59 16.17
CA ARG A 89 1.30 4.25 16.80
C ARG A 89 2.63 3.51 16.80
N ILE A 90 3.34 3.53 15.68
CA ILE A 90 4.65 2.89 15.58
C ILE A 90 5.63 3.52 16.57
N ARG A 91 5.64 4.85 16.69
CA ARG A 91 6.47 5.58 17.67
C ARG A 91 6.14 5.21 19.11
N ALA A 92 4.85 5.16 19.45
CA ALA A 92 4.40 4.75 20.78
C ALA A 92 4.80 3.31 21.12
N GLU A 93 4.77 2.39 20.15
CA GLU A 93 5.21 1.00 20.31
C GLU A 93 6.74 0.87 20.43
N SER A 94 7.50 1.76 19.77
CA SER A 94 8.97 1.79 19.82
C SER A 94 9.54 2.45 21.09
N GLY A 95 8.72 3.04 21.95
CA GLY A 95 9.18 3.80 23.12
C GLY A 95 9.77 5.18 22.80
N GLU A 96 9.80 5.56 21.52
CA GLU A 96 10.13 6.91 21.05
C GLU A 96 8.87 7.77 21.12
N THR A 97 8.51 8.22 22.31
CA THR A 97 7.48 9.27 22.41
C THR A 97 8.05 10.53 21.77
N ALA A 98 7.35 11.08 20.78
CA ALA A 98 7.74 12.31 20.10
C ALA A 98 8.01 13.41 21.13
N ALA A 99 9.27 13.87 21.17
CA ALA A 99 9.70 15.04 21.94
C ALA A 99 9.03 16.32 21.42
#